data_AF-F1A1E7-F1
#
_entry.id   AF-F1A1E7-F1
#
_cell.length_a   1.000
_cell.length_b   1.000
_cell.length_c   1.000
_cell.angle_alpha   90.00
_cell.angle_beta   90.00
_cell.angle_gamma   90.00
#
_symmetry.space_group_name_H-M   'P 1'
#
loop_
_entity.id
_entity.type
_entity.pdbx_description
1 polymer ?
#
loop_
_entity_poly.entity_id
_entity_poly.type
_entity_poly.pdbx_seq_one_letter_code
_entity_poly.pdbx_strand_id
1 'polypeptide(L)'
;LEIRCKDFNLSRFCLPLNDKGNDAFELMSKLAFPDNEKSMFTYSYTPYKGLQTVNGWQLYDPVEEYTRQGLICPGGEWRLSKINQKYELCATYPQSLMIPFSISDYLLNKSANFRNKSRIPVCTWRHRFTHATLSRSSQPVNGFGKHRCEEDELLVQAIRKCTPTSNSPNSTQPLYIYDIRSKSSIVNSTGGNHSEDISNYTHCQLETVYLQNIHELRESASKLYKVIRNWNEKKSWSEVSNTGWLAQISKLLSTSKSILNCVHSLGLSVLIHCIDGWDRATQITSLVQLLADPFYRTLKGFIILICKEWLSFGHKFMTRNSSLTSLPSKQTSPIFLQFIDCVWQLTKQFPTSFEFSDRFLSVILHHLNSNIFGTFLYDSEKERQANKVMNETESLWTLLITASKNSSLLNPLYAAPPH
;
A
#
# COMPACT_ATOMS: atom_id res chain seq x y z
N LEU A 1 -19.11 -11.23 29.18
CA LEU A 1 -18.17 -11.16 28.04
C LEU A 1 -18.19 -9.77 27.42
N GLU A 2 -17.03 -9.13 27.28
CA GLU A 2 -16.86 -7.89 26.51
C GLU A 2 -16.03 -8.20 25.25
N ILE A 3 -16.59 -7.95 24.06
CA ILE A 3 -15.92 -8.12 22.78
C ILE A 3 -15.58 -6.74 22.22
N ARG A 4 -14.28 -6.49 22.04
CA ARG A 4 -13.75 -5.26 21.44
C ARG A 4 -13.35 -5.54 20.01
N CYS A 5 -14.05 -4.93 19.06
CA CYS A 5 -13.86 -5.19 17.64
C CYS A 5 -12.89 -4.18 17.01
N LYS A 6 -12.30 -4.57 15.86
CA LYS A 6 -11.35 -3.74 15.10
C LYS A 6 -12.02 -2.62 14.29
N ASP A 7 -13.34 -2.70 14.12
CA ASP A 7 -14.21 -1.74 13.44
C ASP A 7 -14.82 -0.70 14.40
N PHE A 8 -14.22 -0.53 15.57
CA PHE A 8 -14.65 0.37 16.64
C PHE A 8 -15.94 -0.03 17.37
N ASN A 9 -16.51 -1.21 17.06
CA ASN A 9 -17.66 -1.70 17.80
C ASN A 9 -17.26 -2.35 19.13
N LEU A 10 -18.17 -2.22 20.10
CA LEU A 10 -18.07 -2.86 21.41
C LEU A 10 -19.36 -3.60 21.69
N SER A 11 -19.27 -4.92 21.87
CA SER A 11 -20.42 -5.74 22.26
C SER A 11 -20.23 -6.28 23.66
N ARG A 12 -21.28 -6.24 24.48
CA ARG A 12 -21.28 -6.78 25.84
C ARG A 12 -22.40 -7.79 25.98
N PHE A 13 -22.05 -8.98 26.45
CA PHE A 13 -22.98 -10.07 26.69
C PHE A 13 -22.89 -10.51 28.15
N CYS A 14 -24.06 -10.68 28.78
CA CYS A 14 -24.16 -11.33 30.07
C CYS A 14 -24.25 -12.84 29.85
N LEU A 15 -23.15 -13.55 30.13
CA LEU A 15 -23.14 -15.01 30.09
C LEU A 15 -23.49 -15.54 31.49
N PRO A 16 -24.21 -16.66 31.60
CA PRO A 16 -24.49 -17.28 32.89
C PRO A 16 -23.19 -17.72 33.58
N LEU A 17 -23.13 -17.63 34.91
CA LEU A 17 -22.00 -18.08 35.72
C LEU A 17 -22.07 -19.59 35.97
N ASN A 18 -22.10 -20.38 34.90
CA ASN A 18 -22.12 -21.84 34.91
C ASN A 18 -21.28 -22.39 33.76
N ASP A 19 -21.16 -23.72 33.69
CA ASP A 19 -20.35 -24.41 32.67
C ASP A 19 -20.72 -23.98 31.25
N LYS A 20 -22.02 -23.81 30.95
CA LYS A 20 -22.49 -23.34 29.64
C LYS A 20 -21.96 -21.94 29.28
N GLY A 21 -21.81 -21.06 30.26
CA GLY A 21 -21.23 -19.73 30.05
C GLY A 21 -19.73 -19.78 29.76
N ASN A 22 -19.01 -20.67 30.43
CA ASN A 22 -17.59 -20.94 30.16
C ASN A 22 -17.40 -21.57 28.78
N ASP A 23 -18.17 -22.60 28.44
CA ASP A 23 -18.14 -23.26 27.13
C ASP A 23 -18.38 -22.27 25.99
N ALA A 24 -19.36 -21.37 26.15
CA ALA A 24 -19.65 -20.34 25.17
C ALA A 24 -18.47 -19.37 25.00
N PHE A 25 -17.83 -18.97 26.10
CA PHE A 25 -16.65 -18.10 26.06
C PHE A 25 -15.46 -18.75 25.37
N GLU A 26 -15.18 -20.02 25.69
CA GLU A 26 -14.09 -20.79 25.08
C GLU A 26 -14.32 -20.99 23.58
N LEU A 27 -15.54 -21.37 23.19
CA LEU A 27 -15.90 -21.55 21.79
C LEU A 27 -15.78 -20.24 21.00
N MET A 28 -16.32 -19.13 21.51
CA MET A 28 -16.19 -17.82 20.85
C MET A 28 -14.74 -17.39 20.72
N SER A 29 -13.91 -17.62 21.74
CA SER A 29 -12.49 -17.28 21.70
C SER A 29 -11.75 -18.10 20.64
N LYS A 30 -12.02 -19.41 20.58
CA LYS A 30 -11.43 -20.32 19.58
C LYS A 30 -11.84 -19.95 18.15
N LEU A 31 -13.09 -19.57 17.93
CA LEU A 31 -13.59 -19.17 16.60
C LEU A 31 -13.12 -17.78 16.18
N ALA A 32 -12.98 -16.85 17.13
CA ALA A 32 -12.46 -15.50 16.86
C ALA A 32 -10.95 -15.49 16.58
N PHE A 33 -10.20 -16.43 17.18
CA PHE A 33 -8.75 -16.53 17.08
C PHE A 33 -8.35 -17.94 16.62
N PRO A 34 -8.49 -18.25 15.33
CA PRO A 34 -8.11 -19.56 14.80
C PRO A 34 -6.61 -19.82 14.94
N ASP A 35 -6.25 -21.09 15.15
CA ASP A 35 -4.87 -21.50 15.47
C ASP A 35 -3.84 -21.14 14.37
N ASN A 36 -4.28 -21.15 13.12
CA ASN A 36 -3.45 -20.85 11.95
C ASN A 36 -4.32 -20.30 10.81
N GLU A 37 -3.66 -19.82 9.75
CA GLU A 37 -4.34 -19.21 8.61
C GLU A 37 -5.29 -20.17 7.89
N LYS A 38 -4.94 -21.46 7.78
CA LYS A 38 -5.78 -22.47 7.11
C LYS A 38 -7.06 -22.78 7.89
N SER A 39 -7.06 -22.55 9.20
CA SER A 39 -8.25 -22.69 10.05
C SER A 39 -9.20 -21.48 10.00
N MET A 40 -8.86 -20.41 9.27
CA MET A 40 -9.75 -19.26 9.11
C MET A 40 -10.98 -19.61 8.28
N PHE A 41 -12.11 -18.96 8.60
CA PHE A 41 -13.38 -19.14 7.88
C PHE A 41 -13.26 -18.92 6.37
N THR A 42 -12.29 -18.10 5.93
CA THR A 42 -11.93 -17.87 4.54
C THR A 42 -11.78 -19.15 3.70
N TYR A 43 -11.21 -20.21 4.27
CA TYR A 43 -10.99 -21.49 3.56
C TYR A 43 -12.21 -22.42 3.60
N SER A 44 -13.16 -22.17 4.50
CA SER A 44 -14.42 -22.90 4.60
C SER A 44 -15.56 -22.20 3.86
N TYR A 45 -15.38 -20.93 3.49
CA TYR A 45 -16.41 -20.12 2.85
C TYR A 45 -16.68 -20.59 1.43
N THR A 46 -17.94 -20.96 1.16
CA THR A 46 -18.41 -21.32 -0.19
C THR A 46 -19.59 -20.40 -0.57
N PRO A 47 -19.39 -19.42 -1.46
CA PRO A 47 -20.46 -18.52 -1.87
C PRO A 47 -21.44 -19.21 -2.81
N TYR A 48 -22.65 -18.67 -2.90
CA TYR A 48 -23.61 -19.08 -3.90
C TYR A 48 -23.11 -18.72 -5.31
N LYS A 49 -22.80 -19.73 -6.12
CA LYS A 49 -22.17 -19.55 -7.44
C LYS A 49 -23.09 -18.99 -8.52
N GLY A 50 -24.41 -19.05 -8.34
CA GLY A 50 -25.39 -18.70 -9.38
C GLY A 50 -25.42 -17.23 -9.83
N LEU A 51 -24.63 -16.34 -9.19
CA LEU A 51 -24.57 -14.91 -9.51
C LEU A 51 -23.14 -14.41 -9.84
N GLN A 52 -22.12 -15.27 -9.74
CA GLN A 52 -20.73 -14.85 -9.98
C GLN A 52 -20.42 -14.84 -11.48
N THR A 53 -20.44 -13.65 -12.08
CA THR A 53 -20.10 -13.48 -13.51
C THR A 53 -18.62 -13.14 -13.76
N VAL A 54 -17.84 -12.88 -12.70
CA VAL A 54 -16.45 -12.39 -12.79
C VAL A 54 -15.59 -13.09 -11.75
N ASN A 55 -14.38 -13.52 -12.13
CA ASN A 55 -13.38 -13.99 -11.18
C ASN A 55 -12.50 -12.82 -10.71
N GLY A 56 -12.70 -12.40 -9.46
CA GLY A 56 -11.96 -11.30 -8.84
C GLY A 56 -10.44 -11.51 -8.76
N TRP A 57 -9.95 -12.76 -8.80
CA TRP A 57 -8.51 -13.05 -8.83
C TRP A 57 -7.84 -12.69 -10.16
N GLN A 58 -8.61 -12.58 -11.25
CA GLN A 58 -8.10 -12.28 -12.59
C GLN A 58 -8.19 -10.79 -12.95
N LEU A 59 -8.62 -9.92 -12.03
CA LEU A 59 -8.81 -8.50 -12.32
C LEU A 59 -7.52 -7.71 -12.49
N TYR A 60 -6.40 -8.19 -11.96
CA TYR A 60 -5.11 -7.55 -12.04
C TYR A 60 -4.13 -8.44 -12.80
N ASP A 61 -3.69 -7.96 -13.96
CA ASP A 61 -2.55 -8.48 -14.70
C ASP A 61 -1.46 -7.39 -14.75
N PRO A 62 -0.25 -7.65 -14.22
CA PRO A 62 0.86 -6.70 -14.30
C PRO A 62 1.20 -6.26 -15.73
N VAL A 63 1.10 -7.15 -16.72
CA VAL A 63 1.43 -6.85 -18.11
C VAL A 63 0.41 -5.88 -18.69
N GLU A 64 -0.89 -6.14 -18.49
CA GLU A 64 -1.94 -5.23 -18.94
C GLU A 64 -1.80 -3.85 -18.27
N GLU A 65 -1.55 -3.82 -16.96
CA GLU A 65 -1.46 -2.56 -16.23
C GLU A 65 -0.25 -1.72 -16.64
N TYR A 66 0.93 -2.33 -16.81
CA TYR A 66 2.10 -1.59 -17.29
C TYR A 66 2.00 -1.22 -18.78
N THR A 67 1.28 -2.00 -19.59
CA THR A 67 0.95 -1.63 -20.98
C THR A 67 0.00 -0.44 -21.03
N ARG A 68 -1.02 -0.39 -20.16
CA ARG A 68 -1.95 0.76 -20.03
C ARG A 68 -1.22 2.06 -19.71
N GLN A 69 -0.21 2.00 -18.85
CA GLN A 69 0.66 3.14 -18.53
C GLN A 69 1.69 3.45 -19.64
N GLY A 70 1.78 2.57 -20.65
CA GLY A 70 2.70 2.60 -21.78
C GLY A 70 4.16 2.33 -21.41
N LEU A 71 4.43 1.81 -20.21
CA LEU A 71 5.78 1.40 -19.81
C LEU A 71 6.25 0.19 -20.64
N ILE A 72 5.31 -0.68 -21.04
CA ILE A 72 5.56 -1.74 -22.01
C ILE A 72 5.17 -1.21 -23.40
N CYS A 73 6.16 -0.87 -24.21
CA CYS A 73 5.97 -0.49 -25.60
C CYS A 73 7.19 -0.92 -26.46
N PRO A 74 7.00 -1.16 -27.78
CA PRO A 74 8.11 -1.44 -28.68
C PRO A 74 9.13 -0.30 -28.69
N GLY A 75 10.42 -0.63 -28.51
CA GLY A 75 11.49 0.38 -28.43
C GLY A 75 11.47 1.25 -27.16
N GLY A 76 10.72 0.84 -26.12
CA GLY A 76 10.64 1.57 -24.87
C GLY A 76 11.91 1.46 -24.01
N GLU A 77 12.10 2.44 -23.12
CA GLU A 77 13.21 2.52 -22.17
C GLU A 77 13.09 1.57 -20.97
N TRP A 78 11.95 0.89 -20.84
CA TRP A 78 11.60 0.05 -19.70
C TRP A 78 11.36 -1.40 -20.13
N ARG A 79 11.70 -2.34 -19.25
CA ARG A 79 11.43 -3.77 -19.42
C ARG A 79 10.81 -4.38 -18.18
N LEU A 80 9.95 -5.36 -18.40
CA LEU A 80 9.42 -6.20 -17.34
C LEU A 80 10.41 -7.35 -17.06
N SER A 81 11.25 -7.20 -16.04
CA SER A 81 12.22 -8.23 -15.64
C SER A 81 11.53 -9.40 -14.95
N LYS A 82 11.91 -10.62 -15.32
CA LYS A 82 11.48 -11.89 -14.71
C LYS A 82 12.47 -12.41 -13.67
N ILE A 83 13.49 -11.62 -13.30
CA ILE A 83 14.50 -12.01 -12.30
C ILE A 83 13.87 -12.47 -10.97
N ASN A 84 12.72 -11.91 -10.60
CA ASN A 84 12.03 -12.24 -9.35
C ASN A 84 10.90 -13.26 -9.52
N GLN A 85 10.83 -13.99 -10.65
CA GLN A 85 9.72 -14.92 -10.93
C GLN A 85 9.53 -15.99 -9.85
N LYS A 86 10.64 -16.43 -9.23
CA LYS A 86 10.66 -17.38 -8.11
C LYS A 86 10.83 -16.72 -6.73
N TYR A 87 10.77 -15.39 -6.67
CA TYR A 87 10.96 -14.61 -5.45
C TYR A 87 12.33 -14.79 -4.77
N GLU A 88 13.36 -15.05 -5.58
CA GLU A 88 14.74 -15.26 -5.13
C GLU A 88 15.47 -13.93 -4.91
N LEU A 89 15.21 -12.93 -5.75
CA LEU A 89 15.77 -11.57 -5.59
C LEU A 89 15.16 -10.87 -4.37
N CYS A 90 13.83 -10.87 -4.26
CA CYS A 90 13.13 -10.25 -3.16
C CYS A 90 11.80 -10.97 -2.88
N ALA A 91 11.74 -11.62 -1.71
CA ALA A 91 10.58 -12.41 -1.27
C ALA A 91 9.28 -11.60 -1.06
N THR A 92 9.39 -10.28 -0.94
CA THR A 92 8.27 -9.38 -0.62
C THR A 92 7.87 -8.47 -1.79
N TYR A 93 8.52 -8.64 -2.94
CA TYR A 93 8.18 -7.98 -4.20
C TYR A 93 7.43 -8.94 -5.13
N PRO A 94 6.77 -8.40 -6.17
CA PRO A 94 6.05 -9.23 -7.11
C PRO A 94 6.99 -10.05 -8.01
N GLN A 95 6.43 -11.03 -8.71
CA GLN A 95 7.19 -11.90 -9.62
C GLN A 95 7.88 -11.14 -10.76
N SER A 96 7.25 -10.07 -11.22
CA SER A 96 7.71 -9.26 -12.35
C SER A 96 7.99 -7.83 -11.90
N LEU A 97 9.16 -7.30 -12.26
CA LEU A 97 9.64 -5.98 -11.82
C LEU A 97 9.88 -5.07 -13.01
N MET A 98 9.36 -3.84 -12.98
CA MET A 98 9.59 -2.85 -14.03
C MET A 98 10.91 -2.13 -13.81
N ILE A 99 11.87 -2.35 -14.72
CA ILE A 99 13.28 -1.92 -14.61
C ILE A 99 13.70 -1.24 -15.92
N PRO A 100 14.65 -0.28 -15.92
CA PRO A 100 15.22 0.26 -17.15
C PRO A 100 15.82 -0.83 -18.06
N PHE A 101 15.65 -0.69 -19.37
CA PHE A 101 16.15 -1.65 -20.35
C PHE A 101 17.69 -1.77 -20.32
N SER A 102 18.37 -0.66 -20.02
CA SER A 102 19.83 -0.57 -19.92
C SER A 102 20.44 -1.34 -18.73
N ILE A 103 19.63 -1.77 -17.77
CA ILE A 103 20.11 -2.46 -16.56
C ILE A 103 19.99 -3.97 -16.71
N SER A 104 21.09 -4.68 -16.45
CA SER A 104 21.16 -6.15 -16.48
C SER A 104 20.70 -6.78 -15.16
N ASP A 105 20.24 -8.03 -15.22
CA ASP A 105 19.84 -8.79 -14.03
C ASP A 105 21.01 -9.07 -13.07
N TYR A 106 22.25 -9.09 -13.57
CA TYR A 106 23.46 -9.16 -12.72
C TYR A 106 23.57 -7.94 -11.80
N LEU A 107 23.38 -6.74 -12.34
CA LEU A 107 23.42 -5.48 -11.60
C LEU A 107 22.29 -5.41 -10.57
N LEU A 108 21.09 -5.89 -10.91
CA LEU A 108 19.97 -5.98 -9.97
C LEU A 108 20.29 -6.82 -8.73
N ASN A 109 20.97 -7.96 -8.89
CA ASN A 109 21.40 -8.78 -7.74
C ASN A 109 22.36 -8.05 -6.80
N LYS A 110 23.24 -7.19 -7.33
CA LYS A 110 24.16 -6.40 -6.52
C LYS A 110 23.43 -5.29 -5.76
N SER A 111 22.58 -4.52 -6.44
CA SER A 111 21.71 -3.51 -5.79
C SER A 111 20.79 -4.13 -4.73
N ALA A 112 20.29 -5.34 -4.96
CA ALA A 112 19.46 -6.08 -4.00
C ALA A 112 20.18 -6.40 -2.68
N ASN A 113 21.50 -6.58 -2.68
CA ASN A 113 22.26 -6.76 -1.44
C ASN A 113 22.47 -5.44 -0.69
N PHE A 114 22.40 -4.31 -1.40
CA PHE A 114 22.56 -2.99 -0.84
C PHE A 114 21.24 -2.38 -0.33
N ARG A 115 20.09 -2.84 -0.80
CA ARG A 115 18.76 -2.33 -0.40
C ARG A 115 18.17 -3.19 0.72
N ASN A 116 17.60 -2.56 1.75
CA ASN A 116 17.06 -3.29 2.90
C ASN A 116 15.96 -4.29 2.45
N LYS A 117 16.07 -5.55 2.90
CA LYS A 117 15.19 -6.66 2.45
C LYS A 117 15.18 -6.86 0.93
N SER A 118 16.21 -6.39 0.23
CA SER A 118 16.39 -6.52 -1.21
C SER A 118 15.31 -5.85 -2.05
N ARG A 119 14.65 -4.83 -1.49
CA ARG A 119 13.59 -4.07 -2.17
C ARG A 119 14.21 -2.95 -2.99
N ILE A 120 14.77 -3.34 -4.12
CA ILE A 120 15.43 -2.45 -5.09
C ILE A 120 14.48 -1.37 -5.63
N PRO A 121 15.03 -0.25 -6.14
CA PRO A 121 14.28 0.72 -6.93
C PRO A 121 13.59 0.07 -8.14
N VAL A 122 12.27 0.15 -8.17
CA VAL A 122 11.45 -0.31 -9.31
C VAL A 122 10.40 0.74 -9.66
N CYS A 123 10.13 0.89 -10.95
CA CYS A 123 9.05 1.77 -11.41
C CYS A 123 7.69 1.12 -11.13
N THR A 124 6.73 1.90 -10.66
CA THR A 124 5.36 1.43 -10.45
C THR A 124 4.32 2.22 -11.21
N TRP A 125 4.67 3.43 -11.67
CA TRP A 125 3.77 4.26 -12.43
C TRP A 125 4.49 5.22 -13.37
N ARG A 126 3.86 5.54 -14.50
CA ARG A 126 4.30 6.58 -15.42
C ARG A 126 3.17 7.54 -15.74
N HIS A 127 3.46 8.84 -15.65
CA HIS A 127 2.52 9.89 -15.96
C HIS A 127 2.19 9.91 -17.46
N ARG A 128 0.90 9.95 -17.83
CA ARG A 128 0.44 9.89 -19.22
C ARG A 128 1.05 10.97 -20.12
N PHE A 129 1.09 12.22 -19.62
CA PHE A 129 1.50 13.39 -20.40
C PHE A 129 2.98 13.76 -20.26
N THR A 130 3.49 13.92 -19.03
CA THR A 130 4.89 14.28 -18.79
C THR A 130 5.86 13.11 -18.93
N HIS A 131 5.36 11.87 -18.95
CA HIS A 131 6.14 10.63 -18.90
C HIS A 131 7.08 10.52 -17.68
N ALA A 132 6.96 11.42 -16.71
CA ALA A 132 7.61 11.30 -15.42
C ALA A 132 7.22 9.98 -14.75
N THR A 133 8.19 9.35 -14.09
CA THR A 133 7.99 8.05 -13.46
C THR A 133 7.96 8.15 -11.95
N LEU A 134 7.18 7.27 -11.35
CA LEU A 134 7.17 7.02 -9.93
C LEU A 134 7.83 5.67 -9.69
N SER A 135 8.86 5.67 -8.86
CA SER A 135 9.57 4.47 -8.44
C SER A 135 9.53 4.33 -6.92
N ARG A 136 9.65 3.10 -6.43
CA ARG A 136 9.70 2.81 -4.99
C ARG A 136 10.82 1.83 -4.65
N SER A 137 11.32 1.95 -3.42
CA SER A 137 12.31 1.03 -2.85
C SER A 137 12.24 1.01 -1.32
N SER A 138 13.07 0.18 -0.71
CA SER A 138 13.54 0.36 0.65
C SER A 138 14.76 1.29 0.72
N GLN A 139 15.10 1.71 1.93
CA GLN A 139 16.32 2.47 2.18
C GLN A 139 17.58 1.68 1.78
N PRO A 140 18.67 2.38 1.40
CA PRO A 140 19.98 1.75 1.27
C PRO A 140 20.50 1.29 2.64
N VAL A 141 21.25 0.19 2.65
CA VAL A 141 21.91 -0.37 3.83
C VAL A 141 23.35 0.11 3.83
N ASN A 142 23.56 1.27 4.43
CA ASN A 142 24.89 1.76 4.73
C ASN A 142 25.32 1.09 6.04
N GLY A 143 26.13 0.04 5.95
CA GLY A 143 26.72 -0.62 7.13
C GLY A 143 27.66 0.31 7.91
N PHE A 144 28.36 -0.21 8.93
CA PHE A 144 29.40 0.53 9.65
C PHE A 144 30.59 0.84 8.70
N GLY A 145 30.47 1.95 7.95
CA GLY A 145 31.40 2.41 6.92
C GLY A 145 30.65 3.00 5.72
N LYS A 146 31.25 3.93 4.97
CA LYS A 146 30.69 4.46 3.70
C LYS A 146 30.68 3.36 2.63
N HIS A 147 29.74 2.42 2.74
CA HIS A 147 29.54 1.39 1.72
C HIS A 147 28.77 2.04 0.57
N ARG A 148 29.50 2.32 -0.49
CA ARG A 148 28.97 2.74 -1.78
C ARG A 148 28.56 1.49 -2.55
N CYS A 149 27.49 1.57 -3.34
CA CYS A 149 27.13 0.51 -4.28
C CYS A 149 26.99 1.14 -5.67
N GLU A 150 28.02 0.95 -6.49
CA GLU A 150 28.05 1.48 -7.85
C GLU A 150 26.89 0.91 -8.69
N GLU A 151 26.51 -0.35 -8.47
CA GLU A 151 25.37 -0.96 -9.13
C GLU A 151 24.03 -0.30 -8.75
N ASP A 152 23.81 0.05 -7.48
CA ASP A 152 22.61 0.78 -7.08
C ASP A 152 22.59 2.20 -7.67
N GLU A 153 23.72 2.88 -7.69
CA GLU A 153 23.87 4.19 -8.32
C GLU A 153 23.56 4.13 -9.82
N LEU A 154 24.09 3.14 -10.53
CA LEU A 154 23.80 2.93 -11.95
C LEU A 154 22.32 2.64 -12.20
N LEU A 155 21.68 1.83 -11.33
CA LEU A 155 20.24 1.58 -11.40
C LEU A 155 19.43 2.87 -11.24
N VAL A 156 19.73 3.68 -10.22
CA VAL A 156 19.05 4.96 -9.95
C VAL A 156 19.30 5.95 -11.08
N GLN A 157 20.53 6.00 -11.62
CA GLN A 157 20.85 6.83 -12.79
C GLN A 157 20.12 6.37 -14.05
N ALA A 158 19.93 5.07 -14.25
CA ALA A 158 19.15 4.56 -15.38
C ALA A 158 17.68 4.95 -15.26
N ILE A 159 17.08 4.84 -14.07
CA ILE A 159 15.71 5.33 -13.81
C ILE A 159 15.59 6.81 -14.17
N ARG A 160 16.56 7.64 -13.76
CA ARG A 160 16.62 9.06 -14.14
C ARG A 160 16.63 9.24 -15.65
N LYS A 161 17.51 8.52 -16.36
CA LYS A 161 17.68 8.62 -17.83
C LYS A 161 16.42 8.20 -18.60
N CYS A 162 15.59 7.33 -18.04
CA CYS A 162 14.30 6.95 -18.65
C CYS A 162 13.23 8.05 -18.56
N THR A 163 13.51 9.18 -17.90
CA THR A 163 12.63 10.36 -17.89
C THR A 163 12.92 11.19 -19.14
N PRO A 164 11.94 11.45 -20.01
CA PRO A 164 12.22 12.24 -21.20
C PRO A 164 12.61 13.68 -20.82
N THR A 165 13.73 14.13 -21.39
CA THR A 165 14.18 15.52 -21.26
C THR A 165 13.23 16.41 -22.07
N SER A 166 12.60 17.40 -21.41
CA SER A 166 11.92 18.50 -22.10
C SER A 166 12.83 19.11 -23.18
N ASN A 167 12.24 19.64 -24.26
CA ASN A 167 12.76 20.22 -25.53
C ASN A 167 14.09 21.02 -25.57
N SER A 168 14.90 21.06 -24.51
CA SER A 168 16.27 21.57 -24.52
C SER A 168 17.26 20.40 -24.49
N PRO A 169 18.06 20.19 -25.56
CA PRO A 169 19.03 19.09 -25.64
C PRO A 169 20.15 19.15 -24.57
N ASN A 170 20.22 20.24 -23.79
CA ASN A 170 21.24 20.46 -22.76
C ASN A 170 20.70 20.46 -21.32
N SER A 171 19.40 20.25 -21.08
CA SER A 171 18.82 20.24 -19.72
C SER A 171 18.66 18.81 -19.20
N THR A 172 19.59 18.35 -18.37
CA THR A 172 19.46 17.08 -17.64
C THR A 172 18.52 17.26 -16.45
N GLN A 173 17.28 16.77 -16.57
CA GLN A 173 16.35 16.81 -15.45
C GLN A 173 16.83 15.91 -14.29
N PRO A 174 16.76 16.40 -13.03
CA PRO A 174 17.16 15.63 -11.87
C PRO A 174 16.10 14.58 -11.48
N LEU A 175 16.54 13.49 -10.87
CA LEU A 175 15.66 12.56 -10.17
C LEU A 175 15.51 13.00 -8.72
N TYR A 176 14.27 13.14 -8.24
CA TYR A 176 14.03 13.43 -6.83
C TYR A 176 13.89 12.14 -6.04
N ILE A 177 14.65 12.01 -4.96
CA ILE A 177 14.59 10.90 -4.01
C ILE A 177 13.88 11.42 -2.75
N TYR A 178 12.73 10.85 -2.42
CA TYR A 178 11.99 11.17 -1.21
C TYR A 178 12.23 10.12 -0.14
N ASP A 179 12.95 10.50 0.91
CA ASP A 179 13.09 9.73 2.13
C ASP A 179 11.96 10.10 3.10
N ILE A 180 11.00 9.19 3.26
CA ILE A 180 9.78 9.46 4.04
C ILE A 180 9.78 8.82 5.43
N ARG A 181 10.95 8.57 6.02
CA ARG A 181 11.08 7.96 7.36
C ARG A 181 10.62 8.91 8.46
N SER A 182 10.32 8.36 9.65
CA SER A 182 9.98 9.19 10.80
C SER A 182 11.25 9.79 11.37
N LYS A 183 11.14 10.97 12.00
CA LYS A 183 12.28 11.62 12.66
C LYS A 183 12.92 10.67 13.69
N SER A 184 12.10 9.95 14.44
CA SER A 184 12.51 8.93 15.40
C SER A 184 13.31 7.78 14.75
N SER A 185 12.92 7.31 13.56
CA SER A 185 13.62 6.26 12.84
C SER A 185 14.98 6.71 12.30
N ILE A 186 15.10 7.96 11.86
CA ILE A 186 16.38 8.50 11.37
C ILE A 186 17.35 8.72 12.52
N VAL A 187 16.89 9.30 13.64
CA VAL A 187 17.74 9.55 14.81
C VAL A 187 18.23 8.24 15.46
N ASN A 188 17.37 7.21 15.49
CA ASN A 188 17.70 5.93 16.13
C ASN A 188 18.34 4.91 15.18
N SER A 189 18.76 5.31 13.98
CA SER A 189 19.33 4.37 13.02
C SER A 189 20.75 3.96 13.45
N THR A 190 20.87 2.76 14.01
CA THR A 190 22.15 2.13 14.34
C THR A 190 22.87 1.73 13.05
N GLY A 191 24.13 2.14 12.88
CA GLY A 191 24.95 1.73 11.73
C GLY A 191 25.26 2.82 10.70
N GLY A 192 24.72 4.04 10.84
CA GLY A 192 25.03 5.17 9.97
C GLY A 192 23.79 5.81 9.35
N ASN A 193 23.98 6.81 8.49
CA ASN A 193 22.88 7.46 7.77
C ASN A 193 22.42 6.53 6.63
N HIS A 194 21.23 5.95 6.75
CA HIS A 194 20.66 5.03 5.75
C HIS A 194 19.90 5.78 4.64
N SER A 195 20.50 6.85 4.11
CA SER A 195 19.98 7.62 2.98
C SER A 195 21.05 7.68 1.89
N GLU A 196 20.61 7.96 0.66
CA GLU A 196 21.49 8.17 -0.48
C GLU A 196 22.40 9.39 -0.28
N ASP A 197 23.72 9.19 -0.36
CA ASP A 197 24.70 10.27 -0.35
C ASP A 197 24.73 10.93 -1.74
N ILE A 198 24.08 12.10 -1.88
CA ILE A 198 23.90 12.82 -3.16
C ILE A 198 25.23 13.11 -3.89
N SER A 199 26.37 13.10 -3.20
CA SER A 199 27.67 13.19 -3.88
C SER A 199 27.95 12.02 -4.83
N ASN A 200 27.39 10.84 -4.56
CA ASN A 200 27.53 9.63 -5.39
C ASN A 200 26.37 9.46 -6.40
N TYR A 201 25.17 9.94 -6.05
CA TYR A 201 23.99 9.85 -6.92
C TYR A 201 23.90 11.07 -7.85
N THR A 202 24.67 11.03 -8.94
CA THR A 202 24.75 12.14 -9.90
C THR A 202 23.38 12.56 -10.43
N HIS A 203 23.12 13.87 -10.48
CA HIS A 203 21.84 14.44 -10.93
C HIS A 203 20.62 13.91 -10.15
N CYS A 204 20.80 13.59 -8.87
CA CYS A 204 19.70 13.30 -7.94
C CYS A 204 19.60 14.38 -6.87
N GLN A 205 18.40 14.60 -6.35
CA GLN A 205 18.15 15.48 -5.20
C GLN A 205 17.44 14.69 -4.11
N LEU A 206 17.90 14.78 -2.86
CA LEU A 206 17.30 14.10 -1.72
C LEU A 206 16.42 15.05 -0.93
N GLU A 207 15.13 14.72 -0.83
CA GLU A 207 14.14 15.42 -0.03
C GLU A 207 13.70 14.54 1.14
N THR A 208 13.87 15.02 2.37
CA THR A 208 13.46 14.29 3.56
C THR A 208 12.11 14.79 4.06
N VAL A 209 11.11 13.91 4.10
CA VAL A 209 9.77 14.23 4.59
C VAL A 209 9.40 13.33 5.76
N TYR A 210 9.27 13.92 6.95
CA TYR A 210 8.97 13.14 8.14
C TYR A 210 7.51 12.65 8.17
N LEU A 211 7.33 11.33 8.02
CA LEU A 211 6.04 10.64 8.22
C LEU A 211 6.12 9.69 9.40
N GLN A 212 5.02 9.58 10.14
CA GLN A 212 4.95 8.77 11.35
C GLN A 212 5.18 7.28 11.10
N ASN A 213 5.79 6.61 12.06
CA ASN A 213 6.00 5.17 12.02
C ASN A 213 4.75 4.40 12.50
N ILE A 214 4.81 3.06 12.41
CA ILE A 214 3.69 2.18 12.76
C ILE A 214 3.25 2.30 14.22
N HIS A 215 4.17 2.65 15.14
CA HIS A 215 3.88 2.77 16.57
C HIS A 215 3.17 4.08 16.88
N GLU A 216 3.66 5.18 16.32
CA GLU A 216 3.04 6.52 16.42
C GLU A 216 1.62 6.50 15.85
N LEU A 217 1.42 5.84 14.69
CA LEU A 217 0.09 5.66 14.11
C LEU A 217 -0.84 4.81 14.97
N ARG A 218 -0.35 3.69 15.51
CA ARG A 218 -1.15 2.84 16.40
C ARG A 218 -1.58 3.58 17.66
N GLU A 219 -0.68 4.36 18.25
CA GLU A 219 -1.00 5.15 19.44
C GLU A 219 -2.07 6.21 19.13
N SER A 220 -1.91 6.93 18.02
CA SER A 220 -2.90 7.89 17.51
C SER A 220 -4.28 7.26 17.32
N ALA A 221 -4.35 6.11 16.65
CA ALA A 221 -5.60 5.39 16.44
C ALA A 221 -6.22 4.89 17.76
N SER A 222 -5.41 4.42 18.71
CA SER A 222 -5.88 4.01 20.04
C SER A 222 -6.46 5.19 20.82
N LYS A 223 -5.84 6.37 20.75
CA LYS A 223 -6.38 7.60 21.33
C LYS A 223 -7.70 7.97 20.67
N LEU A 224 -7.77 7.98 19.34
CA LEU A 224 -8.99 8.29 18.60
C LEU A 224 -10.14 7.34 18.95
N TYR A 225 -9.86 6.04 19.02
CA TYR A 225 -10.86 5.05 19.41
C TYR A 225 -11.42 5.31 20.81
N LYS A 226 -10.56 5.67 21.77
CA LYS A 226 -10.99 6.00 23.14
C LYS A 226 -11.90 7.23 23.17
N VAL A 227 -11.60 8.24 22.35
CA VAL A 227 -12.42 9.47 22.26
C VAL A 227 -13.78 9.17 21.64
N ILE A 228 -13.81 8.47 20.51
CA ILE A 228 -15.07 8.09 19.83
C ILE A 228 -15.96 7.25 20.75
N ARG A 229 -15.37 6.31 21.50
CA ARG A 229 -16.11 5.44 22.42
C ARG A 229 -16.74 6.19 23.60
N ASN A 230 -16.09 7.26 24.07
CA ASN A 230 -16.54 8.04 25.22
C ASN A 230 -17.00 9.43 24.76
N TRP A 231 -17.72 9.47 23.63
CA TRP A 231 -18.09 10.73 22.98
C TRP A 231 -18.87 11.64 23.92
N ASN A 232 -18.40 12.88 24.04
CA ASN A 232 -19.02 13.97 24.73
C ASN A 232 -18.87 15.22 23.88
N GLU A 233 -19.97 15.71 23.30
CA GLU A 233 -19.97 16.81 22.32
C GLU A 233 -19.21 18.06 22.79
N LYS A 234 -19.16 18.34 24.10
CA LYS A 234 -18.48 19.53 24.65
C LYS A 234 -16.96 19.41 24.69
N LYS A 235 -16.41 18.19 24.75
CA LYS A 235 -14.96 17.94 24.94
C LYS A 235 -14.33 17.16 23.79
N SER A 236 -15.06 16.21 23.20
CA SER A 236 -14.49 15.24 22.27
C SER A 236 -13.93 15.87 21.01
N TRP A 237 -14.41 17.03 20.55
CA TRP A 237 -13.83 17.71 19.40
C TRP A 237 -12.37 18.15 19.63
N SER A 238 -12.05 18.71 20.79
CA SER A 238 -10.67 19.08 21.12
C SER A 238 -9.82 17.83 21.38
N GLU A 239 -10.41 16.80 21.99
CA GLU A 239 -9.74 15.51 22.19
C GLU A 239 -9.40 14.81 20.87
N VAL A 240 -10.29 14.84 19.87
CA VAL A 240 -10.03 14.32 18.51
C VAL A 240 -8.81 15.01 17.91
N SER A 241 -8.72 16.34 18.02
CA SER A 241 -7.53 17.08 17.55
C SER A 241 -6.25 16.59 18.25
N ASN A 242 -6.32 16.36 19.56
CA ASN A 242 -5.18 15.89 20.37
C ASN A 242 -4.74 14.45 20.08
N THR A 243 -5.56 13.65 19.38
CA THR A 243 -5.15 12.30 18.92
C THR A 243 -4.02 12.36 17.89
N GLY A 244 -3.96 13.45 17.11
CA GLY A 244 -3.06 13.59 15.98
C GLY A 244 -3.47 12.81 14.73
N TRP A 245 -4.61 12.09 14.71
CA TRP A 245 -5.03 11.30 13.55
C TRP A 245 -5.24 12.17 12.31
N LEU A 246 -6.06 13.22 12.41
CA LEU A 246 -6.35 14.13 11.29
C LEU A 246 -5.10 14.89 10.82
N ALA A 247 -4.19 15.23 11.74
CA ALA A 247 -2.90 15.84 11.39
C ALA A 247 -2.04 14.91 10.53
N GLN A 248 -2.07 13.60 10.80
CA GLN A 248 -1.35 12.60 10.01
C GLN A 248 -1.97 12.38 8.63
N ILE A 249 -3.31 12.34 8.55
CA ILE A 249 -4.05 12.30 7.28
C ILE A 249 -3.67 13.51 6.42
N SER A 250 -3.73 14.72 7.00
CA SER A 250 -3.33 15.96 6.35
C SER A 250 -1.86 15.92 5.88
N LYS A 251 -0.95 15.39 6.71
CA LYS A 251 0.47 15.27 6.34
C LYS A 251 0.69 14.29 5.18
N LEU A 252 -0.02 13.16 5.15
CA LEU A 252 0.04 12.21 4.03
C LEU A 252 -0.47 12.85 2.74
N LEU A 253 -1.66 13.45 2.76
CA LEU A 253 -2.27 14.08 1.58
C LEU A 253 -1.43 15.24 1.05
N SER A 254 -0.91 16.10 1.93
CA SER A 254 -0.03 17.22 1.53
C SER A 254 1.30 16.72 0.94
N THR A 255 1.88 15.64 1.48
CA THR A 255 3.09 15.02 0.93
C THR A 255 2.83 14.42 -0.45
N SER A 256 1.72 13.68 -0.62
CA SER A 256 1.30 13.15 -1.92
C SER A 256 1.04 14.26 -2.94
N LYS A 257 0.43 15.38 -2.53
CA LYS A 257 0.23 16.56 -3.39
C LYS A 257 1.56 17.21 -3.82
N SER A 258 2.53 17.29 -2.91
CA SER A 258 3.86 17.83 -3.22
C SER A 258 4.57 16.96 -4.27
N ILE A 259 4.57 15.64 -4.07
CA ILE A 259 5.15 14.70 -5.04
C ILE A 259 4.39 14.73 -6.38
N LEU A 260 3.06 14.84 -6.34
CA LEU A 260 2.25 15.04 -7.55
C LEU A 260 2.70 16.28 -8.33
N ASN A 261 2.98 17.40 -7.66
CA ASN A 261 3.46 18.61 -8.33
C ASN A 261 4.79 18.38 -9.07
N CYS A 262 5.70 17.56 -8.51
CA CYS A 262 6.94 17.18 -9.18
C CYS A 262 6.67 16.39 -10.47
N VAL A 263 5.83 15.34 -10.42
CA VAL A 263 5.58 14.49 -11.60
C VAL A 263 4.65 15.14 -12.63
N HIS A 264 3.64 15.89 -12.19
CA HIS A 264 2.58 16.45 -13.04
C HIS A 264 2.96 17.82 -13.61
N SER A 265 3.40 18.75 -12.75
CA SER A 265 3.65 20.14 -13.15
C SER A 265 5.07 20.34 -13.67
N LEU A 266 6.06 19.69 -13.04
CA LEU A 266 7.48 19.84 -13.40
C LEU A 266 7.98 18.75 -14.36
N GLY A 267 7.25 17.64 -14.48
CA GLY A 267 7.64 16.51 -15.31
C GLY A 267 8.84 15.71 -14.78
N LEU A 268 9.11 15.82 -13.48
CA LEU A 268 10.27 15.19 -12.84
C LEU A 268 9.93 13.80 -12.33
N SER A 269 10.79 12.82 -12.59
CA SER A 269 10.67 11.48 -12.00
C SER A 269 11.04 11.49 -10.51
N VAL A 270 10.41 10.59 -9.77
CA VAL A 270 10.53 10.51 -8.31
C VAL A 270 10.78 9.06 -7.86
N LEU A 271 11.77 8.87 -7.00
CA LEU A 271 12.01 7.63 -6.24
C LEU A 271 11.57 7.85 -4.79
N ILE A 272 10.66 7.03 -4.28
CA ILE A 272 10.17 7.11 -2.90
C ILE A 272 10.68 5.90 -2.11
N HIS A 273 11.24 6.14 -0.94
CA HIS A 273 11.58 5.05 -0.03
C HIS A 273 11.35 5.40 1.43
N CYS A 274 11.27 4.36 2.24
CA CYS A 274 11.42 4.44 3.69
C CYS A 274 12.24 3.24 4.15
N ILE A 275 12.20 2.88 5.44
CA ILE A 275 12.99 1.75 5.97
C ILE A 275 12.78 0.47 5.13
N ASP A 276 11.55 -0.07 5.15
CA ASP A 276 11.23 -1.31 4.43
C ASP A 276 10.49 -1.05 3.13
N GLY A 277 9.92 0.14 2.91
CA GLY A 277 9.23 0.47 1.66
C GLY A 277 7.90 -0.27 1.41
N TRP A 278 7.24 -0.86 2.42
CA TRP A 278 5.94 -1.56 2.28
C TRP A 278 4.75 -0.91 3.01
N ASP A 279 4.98 0.11 3.86
CA ASP A 279 3.93 0.82 4.61
C ASP A 279 3.71 2.23 4.02
N ARG A 280 4.47 3.22 4.51
CA ARG A 280 4.38 4.63 4.08
C ARG A 280 4.63 4.83 2.59
N ALA A 281 5.60 4.10 2.03
CA ALA A 281 5.89 4.19 0.60
C ALA A 281 4.68 3.75 -0.22
N THR A 282 4.02 2.66 0.19
CA THR A 282 2.77 2.19 -0.42
C THR A 282 1.65 3.22 -0.33
N GLN A 283 1.48 3.87 0.82
CA GLN A 283 0.47 4.91 1.00
C GLN A 283 0.71 6.08 0.04
N ILE A 284 1.93 6.61 0.02
CA ILE A 284 2.28 7.75 -0.85
C ILE A 284 2.17 7.37 -2.32
N THR A 285 2.73 6.23 -2.76
CA THR A 285 2.68 5.83 -4.17
C THR A 285 1.25 5.62 -4.65
N SER A 286 0.39 5.03 -3.80
CA SER A 286 -1.02 4.84 -4.11
C SER A 286 -1.78 6.17 -4.20
N LEU A 287 -1.56 7.08 -3.25
CA LEU A 287 -2.22 8.38 -3.23
C LEU A 287 -1.79 9.27 -4.40
N VAL A 288 -0.49 9.31 -4.73
CA VAL A 288 0.01 10.06 -5.91
C VAL A 288 -0.65 9.54 -7.18
N GLN A 289 -0.70 8.22 -7.35
CA GLN A 289 -1.35 7.57 -8.49
C GLN A 289 -2.85 7.89 -8.56
N LEU A 290 -3.55 7.83 -7.42
CA LEU A 290 -4.97 8.13 -7.34
C LEU A 290 -5.30 9.59 -7.70
N LEU A 291 -4.44 10.52 -7.29
CA LEU A 291 -4.57 11.94 -7.63
C LEU A 291 -4.26 12.21 -9.11
N ALA A 292 -3.27 11.52 -9.68
CA ALA A 292 -2.77 11.79 -11.03
C ALA A 292 -3.54 11.08 -12.14
N ASP A 293 -3.98 9.83 -11.91
CA ASP A 293 -4.51 8.95 -12.94
C ASP A 293 -6.01 8.67 -12.70
N PRO A 294 -6.90 9.21 -13.55
CA PRO A 294 -8.33 8.99 -13.40
C PRO A 294 -8.77 7.53 -13.47
N PHE A 295 -7.98 6.66 -14.11
CA PHE A 295 -8.27 5.23 -14.15
C PHE A 295 -8.42 4.66 -12.73
N TYR A 296 -7.52 5.01 -11.81
CA TYR A 296 -7.57 4.50 -10.43
C TYR A 296 -8.72 5.06 -9.60
N ARG A 297 -9.46 6.05 -10.11
CA ARG A 297 -10.69 6.59 -9.50
C ARG A 297 -11.95 5.86 -9.96
N THR A 298 -11.83 4.95 -10.93
CA THR A 298 -12.87 3.96 -11.27
C THR A 298 -12.89 2.83 -10.23
N LEU A 299 -14.01 2.14 -10.08
CA LEU A 299 -14.16 1.01 -9.18
C LEU A 299 -13.16 -0.11 -9.52
N LYS A 300 -13.06 -0.47 -10.82
CA LYS A 300 -12.08 -1.48 -11.29
C LYS A 300 -10.64 -0.99 -11.10
N GLY A 301 -10.35 0.25 -11.45
CA GLY A 301 -9.01 0.81 -11.31
C GLY A 301 -8.55 0.91 -9.86
N PHE A 302 -9.44 1.26 -8.92
CA PHE A 302 -9.09 1.28 -7.50
C PHE A 302 -8.77 -0.11 -6.95
N ILE A 303 -9.50 -1.14 -7.40
CA ILE A 303 -9.17 -2.54 -7.10
C ILE A 303 -7.77 -2.88 -7.63
N ILE A 304 -7.48 -2.54 -8.90
CA ILE A 304 -6.16 -2.76 -9.50
C ILE A 304 -5.06 -2.01 -8.75
N LEU A 305 -5.31 -0.78 -8.30
CA LEU A 305 -4.37 -0.01 -7.48
C LEU A 305 -4.02 -0.77 -6.19
N ILE A 306 -5.01 -1.32 -5.50
CA ILE A 306 -4.80 -2.13 -4.29
C ILE A 306 -4.04 -3.42 -4.63
N CYS A 307 -4.46 -4.14 -5.67
CA CYS A 307 -3.78 -5.37 -6.10
C CYS A 307 -2.30 -5.13 -6.42
N LYS A 308 -1.99 -4.04 -7.12
CA LYS A 308 -0.61 -3.65 -7.45
C LYS A 308 0.14 -3.13 -6.23
N GLU A 309 -0.21 -1.96 -5.73
CA GLU A 309 0.63 -1.25 -4.76
C GLU A 309 0.67 -1.90 -3.37
N TRP A 310 -0.40 -2.58 -2.98
CA TRP A 310 -0.55 -3.15 -1.64
C TRP A 310 -0.33 -4.65 -1.62
N LEU A 311 -1.05 -5.41 -2.44
CA LEU A 311 -0.95 -6.87 -2.42
C LEU A 311 0.37 -7.32 -3.07
N SER A 312 0.59 -7.03 -4.36
CA SER A 312 1.75 -7.56 -5.08
C SER A 312 3.08 -7.00 -4.53
N PHE A 313 3.08 -5.74 -4.11
CA PHE A 313 4.24 -5.10 -3.48
C PHE A 313 4.43 -5.40 -1.98
N GLY A 314 3.66 -6.33 -1.41
CA GLY A 314 3.96 -6.95 -0.12
C GLY A 314 3.71 -6.06 1.10
N HIS A 315 2.62 -5.30 1.10
CA HIS A 315 2.11 -4.74 2.35
C HIS A 315 1.72 -5.89 3.28
N LYS A 316 2.17 -5.82 4.54
CA LYS A 316 2.03 -6.90 5.51
C LYS A 316 0.65 -6.93 6.16
N PHE A 317 -0.39 -7.24 5.39
CA PHE A 317 -1.78 -7.21 5.86
C PHE A 317 -2.02 -8.05 7.13
N MET A 318 -1.53 -9.28 7.19
CA MET A 318 -1.74 -10.16 8.35
C MET A 318 -0.99 -9.65 9.57
N THR A 319 0.29 -9.28 9.40
CA THR A 319 1.09 -8.71 10.50
C THR A 319 0.51 -7.39 11.02
N ARG A 320 0.00 -6.53 10.12
CA ARG A 320 -0.53 -5.20 10.46
C ARG A 320 -1.92 -5.28 11.07
N ASN A 321 -2.74 -6.26 10.70
CA ASN A 321 -4.09 -6.43 11.22
C ASN A 321 -4.18 -7.35 12.45
N SER A 322 -3.17 -8.19 12.74
CA SER A 322 -3.21 -9.23 13.80
C SER A 322 -4.47 -10.09 13.74
N SER A 323 -4.67 -10.80 12.62
CA SER A 323 -5.91 -11.58 12.39
C SER A 323 -6.02 -12.88 13.20
N LEU A 324 -4.92 -13.37 13.78
CA LEU A 324 -4.86 -14.68 14.47
C LEU A 324 -4.80 -14.58 15.99
N THR A 325 -4.57 -13.38 16.56
CA THR A 325 -4.28 -13.24 17.99
C THR A 325 -5.25 -12.28 18.68
N SER A 326 -5.60 -12.61 19.93
CA SER A 326 -6.42 -11.74 20.78
C SER A 326 -5.71 -10.46 21.23
N LEU A 327 -4.38 -10.50 21.30
CA LEU A 327 -3.55 -9.36 21.63
C LEU A 327 -2.85 -8.83 20.38
N PRO A 328 -2.98 -7.52 20.08
CA PRO A 328 -2.23 -6.89 19.00
C PRO A 328 -0.72 -7.02 19.23
N SER A 329 0.01 -7.51 18.23
CA SER A 329 1.46 -7.52 18.25
C SER A 329 2.03 -6.09 18.25
N LYS A 330 3.30 -5.92 18.65
CA LYS A 330 4.03 -4.65 18.49
C LYS A 330 4.12 -4.18 17.03
N GLN A 331 3.85 -5.07 16.07
CA GLN A 331 3.84 -4.78 14.63
C GLN A 331 2.46 -4.37 14.08
N THR A 332 1.40 -4.45 14.89
CA THR A 332 0.04 -4.05 14.51
C THR A 332 -0.05 -2.55 14.31
N SER A 333 -0.67 -2.11 13.22
CA SER A 333 -0.89 -0.69 12.93
C SER A 333 -1.91 -0.49 11.80
N PRO A 334 -2.82 0.51 11.91
CA PRO A 334 -3.92 0.72 10.96
C PRO A 334 -3.48 1.44 9.67
N ILE A 335 -2.42 0.95 9.01
CA ILE A 335 -1.81 1.59 7.83
C ILE A 335 -2.77 1.64 6.64
N PHE A 336 -3.45 0.52 6.34
CA PHE A 336 -4.42 0.48 5.26
C PHE A 336 -5.69 1.26 5.58
N LEU A 337 -6.15 1.26 6.84
CA LEU A 337 -7.24 2.12 7.28
C LEU A 337 -6.91 3.61 7.07
N GLN A 338 -5.70 4.04 7.45
CA GLN A 338 -5.25 5.41 7.24
C GLN A 338 -5.25 5.79 5.75
N PHE A 339 -4.87 4.86 4.86
CA PHE A 339 -4.97 5.08 3.42
C PHE A 339 -6.42 5.24 2.97
N ILE A 340 -7.33 4.36 3.39
CA ILE A 340 -8.74 4.45 3.01
C ILE A 340 -9.39 5.72 3.57
N ASP A 341 -9.01 6.20 4.76
CA ASP A 341 -9.43 7.50 5.29
C ASP A 341 -8.95 8.63 4.37
N CYS A 342 -7.67 8.66 3.96
CA CYS A 342 -7.17 9.61 2.97
C CYS A 342 -8.00 9.58 1.67
N VAL A 343 -8.37 8.40 1.17
CA VAL A 343 -9.22 8.26 -0.02
C VAL A 343 -10.61 8.84 0.24
N TRP A 344 -11.22 8.56 1.39
CA TRP A 344 -12.50 9.13 1.80
C TRP A 344 -12.45 10.66 1.91
N GLN A 345 -11.37 11.24 2.45
CA GLN A 345 -11.19 12.70 2.44
C GLN A 345 -11.22 13.27 1.01
N LEU A 346 -10.62 12.56 0.05
CA LEU A 346 -10.63 12.97 -1.36
C LEU A 346 -12.01 12.82 -1.99
N THR A 347 -12.79 11.79 -1.66
CA THR A 347 -14.18 11.67 -2.16
C THR A 347 -15.07 12.80 -1.61
N LYS A 348 -14.80 13.29 -0.40
CA LYS A 348 -15.49 14.46 0.16
C LYS A 348 -15.10 15.78 -0.50
N GLN A 349 -13.82 15.97 -0.80
CA GLN A 349 -13.35 17.18 -1.47
C GLN A 349 -13.71 17.21 -2.97
N PHE A 350 -13.78 16.05 -3.61
CA PHE A 350 -14.04 15.92 -5.05
C PHE A 350 -15.19 14.94 -5.32
N PRO A 351 -16.45 15.34 -5.02
CA PRO A 351 -17.60 14.45 -5.00
C PRO A 351 -17.97 13.82 -6.36
N THR A 352 -17.49 14.38 -7.48
CA THR A 352 -17.76 13.87 -8.84
C THR A 352 -16.58 13.10 -9.43
N SER A 353 -15.44 13.04 -8.75
CA SER A 353 -14.18 12.54 -9.31
C SER A 353 -13.97 11.04 -9.19
N PHE A 354 -14.78 10.34 -8.38
CA PHE A 354 -14.63 8.92 -8.05
C PHE A 354 -15.90 8.14 -8.40
N GLU A 355 -15.73 6.99 -9.05
CA GLU A 355 -16.85 6.12 -9.49
C GLU A 355 -17.48 5.36 -8.32
N PHE A 356 -16.71 5.12 -7.26
CA PHE A 356 -17.16 4.34 -6.09
C PHE A 356 -17.65 5.24 -4.95
N SER A 357 -18.58 4.73 -4.14
CA SER A 357 -19.17 5.44 -3.00
C SER A 357 -18.43 5.19 -1.68
N ASP A 358 -18.79 5.94 -0.63
CA ASP A 358 -18.33 5.68 0.75
C ASP A 358 -18.63 4.24 1.21
N ARG A 359 -19.73 3.66 0.72
CA ARG A 359 -20.12 2.29 1.04
C ARG A 359 -19.13 1.29 0.50
N PHE A 360 -18.61 1.51 -0.70
CA PHE A 360 -17.56 0.67 -1.29
C PHE A 360 -16.30 0.64 -0.42
N LEU A 361 -15.82 1.81 0.04
CA LEU A 361 -14.66 1.91 0.94
C LEU A 361 -14.94 1.20 2.29
N SER A 362 -16.14 1.38 2.83
CA SER A 362 -16.56 0.74 4.08
C SER A 362 -16.63 -0.79 3.96
N VAL A 363 -17.10 -1.33 2.83
CA VAL A 363 -17.14 -2.78 2.58
C VAL A 363 -15.72 -3.35 2.48
N ILE A 364 -14.77 -2.63 1.87
CA ILE A 364 -13.35 -3.03 1.87
C ILE A 364 -12.80 -3.12 3.29
N LEU A 365 -13.01 -2.09 4.12
CA LEU A 365 -12.54 -2.08 5.51
C LEU A 365 -13.22 -3.12 6.40
N HIS A 366 -14.51 -3.41 6.15
CA HIS A 366 -15.21 -4.49 6.81
C HIS A 366 -14.56 -5.84 6.46
N HIS A 367 -14.34 -6.10 5.17
CA HIS A 367 -13.79 -7.38 4.74
C HIS A 367 -12.29 -7.54 4.97
N LEU A 368 -11.56 -6.46 5.27
CA LEU A 368 -10.22 -6.50 5.85
C LEU A 368 -10.15 -7.31 7.15
N ASN A 369 -11.23 -7.26 7.95
CA ASN A 369 -11.31 -7.90 9.28
C ASN A 369 -12.28 -9.09 9.34
N SER A 370 -13.09 -9.30 8.30
CA SER A 370 -14.16 -10.31 8.31
C SER A 370 -13.68 -11.76 8.28
N ASN A 371 -12.47 -12.02 7.79
CA ASN A 371 -11.97 -13.37 7.49
C ASN A 371 -12.91 -14.21 6.60
N ILE A 372 -13.62 -13.56 5.65
CA ILE A 372 -14.47 -14.23 4.67
C ILE A 372 -13.71 -14.47 3.35
N PHE A 373 -12.88 -13.51 2.94
CA PHE A 373 -12.20 -13.53 1.64
C PHE A 373 -10.69 -13.70 1.77
N GLY A 374 -10.07 -14.32 0.77
CA GLY A 374 -8.62 -14.54 0.70
C GLY A 374 -7.80 -13.29 0.38
N THR A 375 -8.46 -12.22 -0.06
CA THR A 375 -7.83 -11.05 -0.68
C THR A 375 -6.74 -10.40 0.18
N PHE A 376 -6.95 -10.32 1.49
CA PHE A 376 -6.00 -9.69 2.43
C PHE A 376 -5.23 -10.70 3.28
N LEU A 377 -5.21 -11.98 2.89
CA LEU A 377 -4.43 -13.00 3.60
C LEU A 377 -2.94 -12.93 3.22
N TYR A 378 -2.10 -13.33 4.19
CA TYR A 378 -0.64 -13.33 4.14
C TYR A 378 -0.01 -11.94 3.88
N ASP A 379 1.32 -11.87 3.99
CA ASP A 379 2.05 -10.60 3.93
C ASP A 379 2.75 -10.34 2.59
N SER A 380 2.78 -11.33 1.70
CA SER A 380 3.44 -11.22 0.40
C SER A 380 2.74 -12.02 -0.71
N GLU A 381 3.00 -11.66 -1.96
CA GLU A 381 2.54 -12.45 -3.12
C GLU A 381 3.09 -13.88 -3.08
N LYS A 382 4.38 -14.03 -2.71
CA LYS A 382 5.04 -15.33 -2.52
C LYS A 382 4.27 -16.24 -1.57
N GLU A 383 3.91 -15.73 -0.39
CA GLU A 383 3.17 -16.50 0.61
C GLU A 383 1.77 -16.88 0.11
N ARG A 384 1.05 -15.96 -0.55
CA ARG A 384 -0.26 -16.25 -1.13
C ARG A 384 -0.20 -17.34 -2.20
N GLN A 385 0.84 -17.32 -3.04
CA GLN A 385 1.05 -18.35 -4.06
C GLN A 385 1.43 -19.71 -3.42
N ALA A 386 2.36 -19.72 -2.46
CA ALA A 386 2.77 -20.93 -1.76
C ALA A 386 1.59 -21.61 -1.03
N ASN A 387 0.65 -20.81 -0.52
CA ASN A 387 -0.56 -21.29 0.16
C ASN A 387 -1.78 -21.44 -0.74
N LYS A 388 -1.62 -21.32 -2.07
CA LYS A 388 -2.70 -21.52 -3.07
C LYS A 388 -3.97 -20.71 -2.79
N VAL A 389 -3.83 -19.50 -2.25
CA VAL A 389 -4.96 -18.67 -1.80
C VAL A 389 -5.97 -18.45 -2.93
N MET A 390 -5.49 -18.16 -4.14
CA MET A 390 -6.36 -17.91 -5.30
C MET A 390 -7.18 -19.14 -5.73
N ASN A 391 -6.74 -20.36 -5.38
CA ASN A 391 -7.42 -21.61 -5.72
C ASN A 391 -8.34 -22.09 -4.61
N GLU A 392 -8.01 -21.80 -3.35
CA GLU A 392 -8.69 -22.33 -2.17
C GLU A 392 -9.60 -21.32 -1.48
N THR A 393 -9.67 -20.08 -1.97
CA THR A 393 -10.46 -19.02 -1.33
C THR A 393 -11.11 -18.08 -2.35
N GLU A 394 -12.12 -17.34 -1.89
CA GLU A 394 -12.82 -16.35 -2.70
C GLU A 394 -12.16 -14.98 -2.65
N SER A 395 -12.26 -14.25 -3.77
CA SER A 395 -11.82 -12.87 -3.86
C SER A 395 -12.93 -11.91 -3.43
N LEU A 396 -12.61 -10.95 -2.55
CA LEU A 396 -13.48 -9.81 -2.24
C LEU A 396 -13.87 -9.04 -3.50
N TRP A 397 -12.99 -8.99 -4.49
CA TRP A 397 -13.23 -8.27 -5.72
C TRP A 397 -14.38 -8.87 -6.55
N THR A 398 -14.57 -10.20 -6.47
CA THR A 398 -15.73 -10.88 -7.06
C THR A 398 -17.03 -10.32 -6.48
N LEU A 399 -17.09 -10.18 -5.14
CA LEU A 399 -18.24 -9.60 -4.45
C LEU A 399 -18.48 -8.15 -4.88
N LEU A 400 -17.45 -7.30 -4.83
CA LEU A 400 -17.60 -5.87 -5.10
C LEU A 400 -18.06 -5.58 -6.54
N ILE A 401 -17.49 -6.29 -7.53
CA ILE A 401 -17.88 -6.14 -8.94
C ILE A 401 -19.29 -6.67 -9.21
N THR A 402 -19.68 -7.76 -8.54
CA THR A 402 -21.02 -8.32 -8.70
C THR A 402 -22.06 -7.40 -8.05
N ALA A 403 -21.76 -6.89 -6.84
CA ALA A 403 -22.65 -6.02 -6.09
C ALA A 403 -22.75 -4.60 -6.66
N SER A 404 -21.73 -4.10 -7.38
CA SER A 404 -21.78 -2.77 -8.00
C SER A 404 -22.86 -2.65 -9.08
N LYS A 405 -23.23 -3.76 -9.72
CA LYS A 405 -24.35 -3.83 -10.69
C LYS A 405 -25.70 -3.47 -10.07
N ASN A 406 -25.85 -3.63 -8.75
CA ASN A 406 -27.10 -3.40 -8.00
C ASN A 406 -27.04 -2.13 -7.12
N SER A 407 -26.29 -1.13 -7.59
CA SER A 407 -26.45 0.32 -7.36
C SER A 407 -26.12 0.98 -6.00
N SER A 408 -25.61 0.30 -4.97
CA SER A 408 -25.20 1.00 -3.71
C SER A 408 -23.69 1.30 -3.59
N LEU A 409 -22.86 0.63 -4.39
CA LEU A 409 -21.40 0.80 -4.36
C LEU A 409 -20.87 1.87 -5.32
N LEU A 410 -21.70 2.31 -6.26
CA LEU A 410 -21.36 3.33 -7.24
C LEU A 410 -21.78 4.71 -6.74
N ASN A 411 -21.01 5.73 -7.11
CA ASN A 411 -21.31 7.13 -6.85
C ASN A 411 -22.19 7.67 -7.99
N PRO A 412 -23.45 8.08 -7.73
CA PRO A 412 -24.33 8.60 -8.77
C PRO A 412 -23.87 9.94 -9.35
N LEU A 413 -22.97 10.65 -8.66
CA LEU A 413 -22.42 11.94 -9.10
C LEU A 413 -21.14 11.80 -9.93
N TYR A 414 -20.66 10.57 -10.16
CA TYR A 414 -19.41 10.36 -10.88
C TYR A 414 -19.48 10.92 -12.30
N ALA A 415 -18.57 11.84 -12.60
CA ALA A 415 -18.36 12.38 -13.94
C ALA A 415 -17.06 11.80 -14.48
N ALA A 416 -17.17 10.91 -15.47
CA ALA A 416 -16.00 10.41 -16.17
C ALA A 416 -15.21 11.58 -16.77
N PRO A 417 -13.89 11.67 -16.55
CA PRO A 417 -13.10 12.74 -17.14
C PRO A 417 -13.15 12.65 -18.67
N PRO A 418 -13.15 13.78 -19.39
CA PRO A 418 -13.03 13.78 -20.84
C PRO A 418 -11.72 13.07 -21.26
N HIS A 419 -11.81 12.27 -22.32
CA HIS A 419 -10.78 11.31 -22.76
C HIS A 419 -9.44 11.94 -23.20
#